data_AF-A0A967CZF0-F1
#
_entry.id   AF-A0A967CZF0-F1
#
_cell.length_a   1.000
_cell.length_b   1.000
_cell.length_c   1.000
_cell.angle_alpha   90.00
_cell.angle_beta   90.00
_cell.angle_gamma   90.00
#
_symmetry.space_group_name_H-M   'P 1'
#
loop_
_entity.id
_entity.type
_entity.pdbx_description
1 polymer ?
#
loop_
_entity_poly.entity_id
_entity_poly.type
_entity_poly.pdbx_seq_one_letter_code
_entity_poly.pdbx_strand_id
1 'polypeptide(L)'
;MPTPASTLATQPIYRGPLPHVSTIERVPVSVYDDSGDASRAVAREIADLIKERDSAGQRTVLGLATGSTPVAVYDELIRLHQEEGLSFRTVITFNLDEYWPMEPAALQSYHRFMREHLFDHIDIPAENVHIPDGQLARQDVAAACSHYEEQIREAGGIDLQLLGIGRTGHIGFNEPGSSLESRTRLITLDSVTRADAASDFFGEWNVPRQAITMGVGSILDARRVVLLAFGEHKAPIVRRAVEEAPSSHVSASALQQHPDAKFVLDRAAAAKLTRFESPWLVGPLESMDLAWTPELTRKAVIWLAFKLGKPILKLTDEDYNEHGLQDMLSHRNRAYDINIDVFRGLQAFCRAFGVGTKTSEIAEKIRAFLRDKAAGEVDIPELQQVKGLIRRTEARAGARYSGVQPDRIHFLDLPFYETGRVRKKPIGPEDIQITADLLDRVKPHQIYAAGDLSDPHGTHRVCLASVFQALESLADRDWVKQCEVWLYRGAWQEWEPHE
;
A
#
# COMPACT_ATOMS: atom_id res chain seq x y z
N MET A 1 -16.69 26.17 22.84
CA MET A 1 -16.60 24.70 22.92
C MET A 1 -16.95 24.16 21.53
N PRO A 2 -15.99 23.62 20.78
CA PRO A 2 -16.29 23.01 19.49
C PRO A 2 -17.03 21.69 19.72
N THR A 3 -18.14 21.52 19.02
CA THR A 3 -18.97 20.31 18.96
C THR A 3 -18.13 19.12 18.49
N PRO A 4 -18.31 17.89 19.02
CA PRO A 4 -17.65 16.72 18.47
C PRO A 4 -18.11 16.57 17.03
N ALA A 5 -17.16 16.44 16.09
CA ALA A 5 -17.48 16.09 14.72
C ALA A 5 -18.25 14.77 14.76
N SER A 6 -19.49 14.80 14.28
CA SER A 6 -20.29 13.61 13.99
C SER A 6 -19.43 12.63 13.21
N THR A 7 -19.07 11.51 13.84
CA THR A 7 -18.38 10.37 13.23
C THR A 7 -19.37 9.64 12.32
N LEU A 8 -19.75 10.31 11.22
CA LEU A 8 -20.45 9.67 10.12
C LEU A 8 -19.64 8.43 9.73
N ALA A 9 -20.26 7.26 9.84
CA ALA A 9 -19.66 6.02 9.38
C ALA A 9 -19.33 6.19 7.90
N THR A 10 -18.04 6.33 7.60
CA THR A 10 -17.54 6.45 6.24
C THR A 10 -17.86 5.15 5.52
N GLN A 11 -18.81 5.23 4.60
CA GLN A 11 -19.19 4.08 3.79
C GLN A 11 -18.09 3.84 2.75
N PRO A 12 -17.80 2.57 2.41
CA PRO A 12 -16.88 2.29 1.34
C PRO A 12 -17.41 2.84 0.02
N ILE A 13 -16.50 3.30 -0.83
CA ILE A 13 -16.80 3.71 -2.21
C ILE A 13 -17.24 2.53 -3.09
N TYR A 14 -17.00 1.30 -2.63
CA TYR A 14 -17.44 0.10 -3.31
C TYR A 14 -17.69 -1.06 -2.33
N ARG A 15 -18.78 -1.81 -2.53
CA ARG A 15 -19.04 -3.13 -1.92
C ARG A 15 -19.40 -4.14 -3.01
N GLY A 16 -18.70 -5.27 -3.01
CA GLY A 16 -18.86 -6.36 -3.98
C GLY A 16 -19.22 -7.71 -3.37
N PRO A 17 -19.63 -8.68 -4.20
CA PRO A 17 -19.66 -8.65 -5.68
C PRO A 17 -20.84 -7.83 -6.27
N LEU A 18 -20.70 -7.34 -7.50
CA LEU A 18 -21.82 -6.66 -8.19
C LEU A 18 -22.94 -7.66 -8.54
N PRO A 19 -24.22 -7.26 -8.52
CA PRO A 19 -25.37 -8.15 -8.75
C PRO A 19 -25.38 -8.90 -10.10
N HIS A 20 -24.59 -8.45 -11.08
CA HIS A 20 -24.59 -8.96 -12.46
C HIS A 20 -23.20 -9.33 -13.00
N VAL A 21 -22.15 -9.25 -12.17
CA VAL A 21 -20.75 -9.45 -12.62
C VAL A 21 -19.97 -10.33 -11.65
N SER A 22 -20.67 -11.31 -11.06
CA SER A 22 -20.20 -12.17 -9.96
C SER A 22 -19.02 -13.09 -10.30
N THR A 23 -18.45 -13.01 -11.51
CA THR A 23 -17.38 -13.91 -11.99
C THR A 23 -15.98 -13.29 -11.97
N ILE A 24 -15.85 -11.98 -11.78
CA ILE A 24 -14.54 -11.31 -11.77
C ILE A 24 -13.96 -11.37 -10.37
N GLU A 25 -14.59 -10.70 -9.40
CA GLU A 25 -14.19 -10.78 -8.00
C GLU A 25 -14.84 -12.01 -7.37
N ARG A 26 -14.00 -12.99 -7.02
CA ARG A 26 -14.44 -14.31 -6.52
C ARG A 26 -14.61 -14.36 -5.00
N VAL A 27 -14.38 -13.24 -4.34
CA VAL A 27 -14.53 -13.03 -2.91
C VAL A 27 -15.05 -11.60 -2.69
N PRO A 28 -15.95 -11.35 -1.73
CA PRO A 28 -16.43 -10.00 -1.42
C PRO A 28 -15.29 -9.00 -1.20
N VAL A 29 -15.40 -7.84 -1.85
CA VAL A 29 -14.43 -6.74 -1.71
C VAL A 29 -15.15 -5.49 -1.20
N SER A 30 -14.56 -4.77 -0.26
CA SER A 30 -14.94 -3.42 0.13
C SER A 30 -13.76 -2.48 -0.10
N VAL A 31 -13.98 -1.38 -0.82
CA VAL A 31 -12.94 -0.38 -1.06
C VAL A 31 -13.33 0.93 -0.41
N TYR A 32 -12.39 1.51 0.34
CA TYR A 32 -12.52 2.81 0.97
C TYR A 32 -11.60 3.81 0.26
N ASP A 33 -11.93 5.10 0.35
CA ASP A 33 -11.06 6.14 -0.21
C ASP A 33 -9.76 6.26 0.59
N ASP A 34 -9.81 6.07 1.91
CA ASP A 34 -8.66 6.10 2.80
C ASP A 34 -8.56 4.84 3.69
N SER A 35 -7.34 4.46 4.01
CA SER A 35 -7.01 3.31 4.86
C SER A 35 -7.50 3.47 6.31
N GLY A 36 -7.59 4.69 6.84
CA GLY A 36 -8.12 4.98 8.16
C GLY A 36 -9.63 4.75 8.24
N ASP A 37 -10.38 5.09 7.19
CA ASP A 37 -11.81 4.79 7.10
C ASP A 37 -12.07 3.28 7.07
N ALA A 38 -11.30 2.56 6.25
CA ALA A 38 -11.32 1.11 6.21
C ALA A 38 -11.04 0.50 7.59
N SER A 39 -10.02 1.00 8.28
CA SER A 39 -9.61 0.50 9.59
C SER A 39 -10.67 0.74 10.66
N ARG A 40 -11.27 1.94 10.68
CA ARG A 40 -12.41 2.25 11.57
C ARG A 40 -13.62 1.37 11.32
N ALA A 41 -13.93 1.09 10.05
CA ALA A 41 -15.04 0.22 9.71
C ALA A 41 -14.82 -1.23 10.20
N VAL A 42 -13.60 -1.74 10.09
CA VAL A 42 -13.23 -3.08 10.59
C VAL A 42 -13.19 -3.12 12.12
N ALA A 43 -12.65 -2.09 12.78
CA ALA A 43 -12.68 -1.99 14.24
C ALA A 43 -14.12 -1.98 14.78
N ARG A 44 -15.05 -1.31 14.09
CA ARG A 44 -16.48 -1.35 14.43
C ARG A 44 -17.10 -2.73 14.20
N GLU A 45 -16.78 -3.41 13.10
CA GLU A 45 -17.23 -4.80 12.86
C GLU A 45 -16.79 -5.74 14.00
N ILE A 46 -15.55 -5.59 14.49
CA ILE A 46 -15.02 -6.33 15.64
C ILE A 46 -15.74 -5.92 16.94
N ALA A 47 -15.92 -4.62 17.20
CA ALA A 47 -16.57 -4.11 18.39
C ALA A 47 -18.03 -4.55 18.49
N ASP A 48 -18.77 -4.53 17.37
CA ASP A 48 -20.15 -4.97 17.28
C ASP A 48 -20.26 -6.47 17.56
N LEU A 49 -19.35 -7.29 17.01
CA LEU A 49 -19.26 -8.72 17.32
C LEU A 49 -19.02 -8.98 18.81
N ILE A 50 -18.08 -8.24 19.42
CA ILE A 50 -17.80 -8.36 20.86
C ILE A 50 -19.07 -8.04 21.66
N LYS A 51 -19.73 -6.91 21.37
CA LYS A 51 -20.96 -6.48 22.07
C LYS A 51 -22.10 -7.48 21.90
N GLU A 52 -22.31 -7.98 20.69
CA GLU A 52 -23.35 -8.96 20.38
C GLU A 52 -23.17 -10.23 21.22
N ARG A 53 -21.96 -10.79 21.20
CA ARG A 53 -21.66 -12.02 21.93
C ARG A 53 -21.66 -11.84 23.44
N ASP A 54 -21.13 -10.73 23.93
CA ASP A 54 -21.17 -10.39 25.36
C ASP A 54 -22.62 -10.27 25.85
N SER A 55 -23.51 -9.64 25.06
CA SER A 55 -24.94 -9.55 25.36
C SER A 55 -25.64 -10.92 25.39
N ALA A 56 -25.10 -11.90 24.66
CA ALA A 56 -25.55 -13.29 24.66
C ALA A 56 -24.88 -14.14 25.76
N GLY A 57 -24.02 -13.54 26.61
CA GLY A 57 -23.25 -14.26 27.63
C GLY A 57 -22.20 -15.22 27.06
N GLN A 58 -21.75 -14.97 25.83
CA GLN A 58 -20.77 -15.78 25.12
C GLN A 58 -19.42 -15.08 25.06
N ARG A 59 -18.33 -15.87 25.08
CA ARG A 59 -16.99 -15.34 24.77
C ARG A 59 -16.86 -15.09 23.28
N THR A 60 -16.02 -14.14 22.91
CA THR A 60 -15.67 -13.82 21.51
C THR A 60 -14.24 -14.26 21.23
N VAL A 61 -14.05 -15.10 20.21
CA VAL A 61 -12.72 -15.59 19.83
C VAL A 61 -12.22 -14.86 18.59
N LEU A 62 -11.12 -14.13 18.71
CA LEU A 62 -10.53 -13.32 17.64
C LEU A 62 -9.19 -13.89 17.17
N GLY A 63 -9.03 -14.02 15.87
CA GLY A 63 -7.74 -14.25 15.23
C GLY A 63 -7.09 -12.92 14.86
N LEU A 64 -5.86 -12.66 15.30
CA LEU A 64 -5.18 -11.37 15.14
C LEU A 64 -3.91 -11.47 14.28
N ALA A 65 -3.66 -10.43 13.50
CA ALA A 65 -2.51 -10.30 12.61
C ALA A 65 -1.55 -9.19 13.11
N THR A 66 -0.28 -9.26 12.73
CA THR A 66 0.71 -8.23 13.03
C THR A 66 1.08 -7.43 11.76
N GLY A 67 2.05 -6.53 11.90
CA GLY A 67 2.52 -5.65 10.83
C GLY A 67 1.80 -4.31 10.79
N SER A 68 2.21 -3.43 9.87
CA SER A 68 1.74 -2.04 9.83
C SER A 68 0.25 -1.89 9.47
N THR A 69 -0.29 -2.77 8.63
CA THR A 69 -1.68 -2.70 8.14
C THR A 69 -2.73 -2.73 9.26
N PRO A 70 -2.71 -3.67 10.24
CA PRO A 70 -3.71 -3.73 11.30
C PRO A 70 -3.55 -2.68 12.42
N VAL A 71 -2.44 -1.92 12.49
CA VAL A 71 -2.19 -0.96 13.59
C VAL A 71 -3.35 0.04 13.74
N ALA A 72 -3.82 0.62 12.63
CA ALA A 72 -4.93 1.57 12.68
C ALA A 72 -6.27 0.95 13.10
N VAL A 73 -6.45 -0.37 12.98
CA VAL A 73 -7.60 -1.08 13.57
C VAL A 73 -7.44 -1.18 15.07
N TYR A 74 -6.23 -1.48 15.56
CA TYR A 74 -5.94 -1.56 16.99
C TYR A 74 -6.08 -0.20 17.68
N ASP A 75 -5.57 0.87 17.07
CA ASP A 75 -5.72 2.23 17.59
C ASP A 75 -7.20 2.60 17.76
N GLU A 76 -8.06 2.26 16.78
CA GLU A 76 -9.50 2.51 16.90
C GLU A 76 -10.16 1.61 17.95
N LEU A 77 -9.76 0.34 18.08
CA LEU A 77 -10.28 -0.54 19.15
C LEU A 77 -9.91 -0.03 20.54
N ILE A 78 -8.69 0.49 20.72
CA ILE A 78 -8.24 1.16 21.95
C ILE A 78 -9.09 2.40 22.21
N ARG A 79 -9.32 3.23 21.19
CA ARG A 79 -10.20 4.40 21.32
C ARG A 79 -11.61 4.00 21.74
N LEU A 80 -12.19 2.97 21.11
CA LEU A 80 -13.52 2.44 21.45
C LEU A 80 -13.58 1.90 22.88
N HIS A 81 -12.49 1.29 23.39
CA HIS A 81 -12.38 0.88 24.78
C HIS A 81 -12.41 2.07 25.73
N GLN A 82 -11.51 3.03 25.50
CA GLN A 82 -11.27 4.15 26.41
C GLN A 82 -12.39 5.19 26.41
N GLU A 83 -12.99 5.44 25.24
CA GLU A 83 -13.98 6.52 25.05
C GLU A 83 -15.43 6.03 25.02
N GLU A 84 -15.68 4.80 24.54
CA GLU A 84 -17.02 4.26 24.29
C GLU A 84 -17.36 3.04 25.15
N GLY A 85 -16.44 2.59 26.02
CA GLY A 85 -16.68 1.53 26.99
C GLY A 85 -16.75 0.11 26.41
N LEU A 86 -16.13 -0.13 25.25
CA LEU A 86 -15.98 -1.49 24.71
C LEU A 86 -15.12 -2.34 25.65
N SER A 87 -15.62 -3.47 26.14
CA SER A 87 -14.90 -4.36 27.08
C SER A 87 -14.29 -5.56 26.36
N PHE A 88 -13.06 -5.93 26.73
CA PHE A 88 -12.34 -7.09 26.20
C PHE A 88 -12.25 -8.26 27.21
N ARG A 89 -12.92 -8.16 28.36
CA ARG A 89 -12.88 -9.19 29.43
C ARG A 89 -13.34 -10.58 28.99
N THR A 90 -14.27 -10.62 28.03
CA THR A 90 -14.85 -11.86 27.49
C THR A 90 -14.22 -12.27 26.16
N VAL A 91 -13.17 -11.58 25.73
CA VAL A 91 -12.45 -11.85 24.47
C VAL A 91 -11.31 -12.83 24.71
N ILE A 92 -11.13 -13.76 23.78
CA ILE A 92 -9.98 -14.66 23.64
C ILE A 92 -9.31 -14.37 22.31
N THR A 93 -7.98 -14.28 22.26
CA THR A 93 -7.25 -13.95 21.04
C THR A 93 -6.22 -15.01 20.67
N PHE A 94 -6.13 -15.32 19.38
CA PHE A 94 -5.09 -16.16 18.79
C PHE A 94 -4.35 -15.38 17.71
N ASN A 95 -3.05 -15.14 17.88
CA ASN A 95 -2.23 -14.54 16.83
C ASN A 95 -1.86 -15.57 15.76
N LEU A 96 -1.69 -15.09 14.52
CA LEU A 96 -1.34 -15.93 13.37
C LEU A 96 0.02 -16.60 13.52
N ASP A 97 1.02 -15.90 14.03
CA ASP A 97 2.42 -16.33 13.93
C ASP A 97 3.33 -15.69 14.97
N GLU A 98 4.55 -16.23 15.07
CA GLU A 98 5.72 -15.63 15.73
C GLU A 98 7.00 -16.16 15.04
N TYR A 99 8.04 -15.33 14.99
CA TYR A 99 9.36 -15.74 14.48
C TYR A 99 9.98 -16.87 15.32
N TRP A 100 10.83 -17.69 14.71
CA TRP A 100 11.55 -18.75 15.42
C TRP A 100 13.02 -18.88 14.99
N PRO A 101 13.98 -18.87 15.94
CA PRO A 101 13.81 -18.53 17.35
C PRO A 101 13.52 -17.03 17.54
N MET A 102 12.75 -16.67 18.55
CA MET A 102 12.46 -15.27 18.92
C MET A 102 12.25 -15.13 20.42
N GLU A 103 12.86 -14.11 21.03
CA GLU A 103 12.62 -13.75 22.42
C GLU A 103 11.40 -12.83 22.55
N PRO A 104 10.43 -13.09 23.45
CA PRO A 104 9.17 -12.32 23.53
C PRO A 104 9.36 -10.82 23.81
N ALA A 105 10.47 -10.43 24.43
CA ALA A 105 10.80 -9.03 24.73
C ALA A 105 11.61 -8.33 23.62
N ALA A 106 12.05 -9.07 22.59
CA ALA A 106 12.79 -8.49 21.48
C ALA A 106 11.94 -7.46 20.73
N LEU A 107 12.57 -6.42 20.20
CA LEU A 107 11.92 -5.35 19.44
C LEU A 107 11.05 -5.89 18.30
N GLN A 108 11.52 -6.95 17.64
CA GLN A 108 10.87 -7.55 16.47
C GLN A 108 9.91 -8.70 16.81
N SER A 109 9.70 -9.00 18.10
CA SER A 109 8.79 -10.07 18.51
C SER A 109 7.34 -9.64 18.33
N TYR A 110 6.52 -10.57 17.84
CA TYR A 110 5.08 -10.37 17.75
C TYR A 110 4.39 -10.39 19.12
N HIS A 111 4.97 -11.03 20.14
CA HIS A 111 4.54 -10.82 21.54
C HIS A 111 4.65 -9.36 21.96
N ARG A 112 5.82 -8.75 21.72
CA ARG A 112 6.04 -7.33 22.05
C ARG A 112 5.15 -6.42 21.22
N PHE A 113 5.09 -6.64 19.90
CA PHE A 113 4.24 -5.88 18.98
C PHE A 113 2.79 -5.80 19.48
N MET A 114 2.21 -6.95 19.84
CA MET A 114 0.81 -7.00 20.25
C MET A 114 0.57 -6.32 21.60
N ARG A 115 1.54 -6.37 22.51
CA ARG A 115 1.47 -5.62 23.78
C ARG A 115 1.48 -4.12 23.55
N GLU A 116 2.44 -3.63 22.75
CA GLU A 116 2.61 -2.21 22.46
C GLU A 116 1.44 -1.62 21.67
N HIS A 117 0.87 -2.37 20.72
CA HIS A 117 -0.19 -1.89 19.84
C HIS A 117 -1.61 -2.21 20.30
N LEU A 118 -1.82 -3.14 21.25
CA LEU A 118 -3.17 -3.51 21.68
C LEU A 118 -3.26 -3.87 23.15
N PHE A 119 -2.60 -4.97 23.58
CA PHE A 119 -2.95 -5.65 24.83
C PHE A 119 -2.67 -4.85 26.09
N ASP A 120 -1.64 -3.99 26.11
CA ASP A 120 -1.35 -3.16 27.29
C ASP A 120 -2.33 -1.96 27.44
N HIS A 121 -3.23 -1.75 26.46
CA HIS A 121 -4.16 -0.60 26.39
C HIS A 121 -5.64 -0.97 26.55
N ILE A 122 -5.96 -2.25 26.74
CA ILE A 122 -7.32 -2.78 26.87
C ILE A 122 -7.45 -3.72 28.09
N ASP A 123 -8.68 -4.02 28.51
CA ASP A 123 -8.94 -4.87 29.69
C ASP A 123 -9.08 -6.37 29.39
N ILE A 124 -8.27 -6.88 28.44
CA ILE A 124 -8.22 -8.32 28.13
C ILE A 124 -7.46 -9.09 29.23
N PRO A 125 -7.98 -10.25 29.71
CA PRO A 125 -7.26 -11.10 30.66
C PRO A 125 -6.02 -11.72 30.00
N ALA A 126 -4.88 -11.74 30.69
CA ALA A 126 -3.63 -12.25 30.14
C ALA A 126 -3.72 -13.73 29.74
N GLU A 127 -4.51 -14.53 30.46
CA GLU A 127 -4.76 -15.94 30.16
C GLU A 127 -5.56 -16.18 28.86
N ASN A 128 -6.21 -15.14 28.34
CA ASN A 128 -6.98 -15.19 27.10
C ASN A 128 -6.15 -14.75 25.88
N VAL A 129 -4.88 -14.40 26.06
CA VAL A 129 -3.97 -14.01 24.98
C VAL A 129 -3.11 -15.19 24.58
N HIS A 130 -3.23 -15.63 23.33
CA HIS A 130 -2.47 -16.73 22.76
C HIS A 130 -1.65 -16.25 21.57
N ILE A 131 -0.33 -16.42 21.65
CA ILE A 131 0.64 -16.13 20.58
C ILE A 131 1.63 -17.30 20.54
N PRO A 132 2.03 -17.83 19.37
CA PRO A 132 3.02 -18.89 19.30
C PRO A 132 4.32 -18.54 20.04
N ASP A 133 4.94 -19.52 20.68
CA ASP A 133 6.16 -19.31 21.46
C ASP A 133 7.42 -19.53 20.61
N GLY A 134 8.10 -18.42 20.30
CA GLY A 134 9.34 -18.39 19.53
C GLY A 134 10.57 -18.95 20.27
N GLN A 135 10.51 -19.22 21.58
CA GLN A 135 11.64 -19.72 22.37
C GLN A 135 11.66 -21.25 22.51
N LEU A 136 10.62 -21.94 22.04
CA LEU A 136 10.51 -23.39 22.16
C LEU A 136 11.72 -24.08 21.53
N ALA A 137 12.22 -25.10 22.22
CA ALA A 137 13.21 -26.00 21.64
C ALA A 137 12.60 -26.69 20.41
N ARG A 138 13.40 -26.86 19.35
CA ARG A 138 12.92 -27.34 18.04
C ARG A 138 12.08 -28.62 18.12
N GLN A 139 12.43 -29.53 19.02
CA GLN A 139 11.75 -30.81 19.22
C GLN A 139 10.32 -30.66 19.77
N ASP A 140 10.04 -29.57 20.48
CA ASP A 140 8.77 -29.33 21.16
C ASP A 140 7.80 -28.49 20.28
N VAL A 141 8.32 -27.82 19.26
CA VAL A 141 7.54 -26.94 18.35
C VAL A 141 6.35 -27.68 17.73
N ALA A 142 6.53 -28.92 17.27
CA ALA A 142 5.45 -29.68 16.65
C ALA A 142 4.30 -29.96 17.64
N ALA A 143 4.63 -30.35 18.87
CA ALA A 143 3.64 -30.58 19.92
C ALA A 143 2.92 -29.28 20.31
N ALA A 144 3.66 -28.17 20.42
CA ALA A 144 3.08 -26.86 20.70
C ALA A 144 2.14 -26.39 19.57
N CYS A 145 2.49 -26.62 18.31
CA CYS A 145 1.61 -26.31 17.18
C CYS A 145 0.30 -27.11 17.26
N SER A 146 0.36 -28.41 17.59
CA SER A 146 -0.85 -29.23 17.78
C SER A 146 -1.67 -28.78 18.99
N HIS A 147 -1.02 -28.37 20.07
CA HIS A 147 -1.70 -27.82 21.24
C HIS A 147 -2.40 -26.49 20.92
N TYR A 148 -1.78 -25.62 20.13
CA TYR A 148 -2.38 -24.35 19.69
C TYR A 148 -3.69 -24.56 18.92
N GLU A 149 -3.73 -25.56 18.03
CA GLU A 149 -4.97 -25.96 17.33
C GLU A 149 -6.05 -26.51 18.29
N GLU A 150 -5.64 -27.24 19.34
CA GLU A 150 -6.57 -27.70 20.36
C GLU A 150 -7.15 -26.54 21.16
N GLN A 151 -6.32 -25.58 21.57
CA GLN A 151 -6.78 -24.39 22.30
C GLN A 151 -7.80 -23.59 21.48
N ILE A 152 -7.61 -23.45 20.16
CA ILE A 152 -8.60 -22.84 19.26
C ILE A 152 -9.92 -23.62 19.27
N ARG A 153 -9.87 -24.95 19.24
CA ARG A 153 -11.06 -25.81 19.26
C ARG A 153 -11.78 -25.76 20.59
N GLU A 154 -11.06 -25.82 21.70
CA GLU A 154 -11.59 -25.70 23.06
C GLU A 154 -12.26 -24.34 23.31
N ALA A 155 -11.74 -23.28 22.68
CA ALA A 155 -12.36 -21.96 22.71
C ALA A 155 -13.64 -21.85 21.85
N GLY A 156 -13.96 -22.87 21.03
CA GLY A 156 -15.16 -22.90 20.18
C GLY A 156 -14.95 -22.48 18.73
N GLY A 157 -13.69 -22.40 18.30
CA GLY A 157 -13.27 -21.89 16.99
C GLY A 157 -13.19 -20.36 16.94
N ILE A 158 -12.50 -19.83 15.93
CA ILE A 158 -12.33 -18.38 15.75
C ILE A 158 -13.62 -17.77 15.18
N ASP A 159 -14.18 -16.79 15.88
CA ASP A 159 -15.37 -16.06 15.40
C ASP A 159 -15.01 -15.10 14.26
N LEU A 160 -13.90 -14.36 14.39
CA LEU A 160 -13.40 -13.47 13.34
C LEU A 160 -11.88 -13.52 13.27
N GLN A 161 -11.35 -13.82 12.08
CA GLN A 161 -9.92 -13.78 11.77
C GLN A 161 -9.57 -12.51 10.99
N LEU A 162 -8.77 -11.64 11.58
CA LEU A 162 -8.15 -10.50 10.91
C LEU A 162 -6.86 -10.94 10.23
N LEU A 163 -6.67 -10.55 8.98
CA LEU A 163 -5.50 -10.90 8.16
C LEU A 163 -4.92 -9.66 7.48
N GLY A 164 -3.61 -9.69 7.24
CA GLY A 164 -2.96 -8.91 6.19
C GLY A 164 -2.59 -9.79 4.99
N ILE A 165 -2.16 -9.17 3.89
CA ILE A 165 -1.58 -9.87 2.73
C ILE A 165 -0.14 -9.45 2.48
N GLY A 166 0.76 -10.41 2.34
CA GLY A 166 2.15 -10.18 1.93
C GLY A 166 2.29 -9.80 0.46
N ARG A 167 3.47 -9.28 0.06
CA ARG A 167 3.75 -8.94 -1.35
C ARG A 167 3.73 -10.17 -2.27
N THR A 168 4.00 -11.35 -1.73
CA THR A 168 3.90 -12.64 -2.42
C THR A 168 2.49 -13.25 -2.37
N GLY A 169 1.58 -12.64 -1.62
CA GLY A 169 0.20 -13.11 -1.46
C GLY A 169 0.01 -14.08 -0.32
N HIS A 170 1.00 -14.17 0.58
CA HIS A 170 0.88 -14.97 1.79
C HIS A 170 -0.12 -14.36 2.79
N ILE A 171 -0.79 -15.22 3.57
CA ILE A 171 -1.54 -14.88 4.79
C ILE A 171 -0.86 -15.56 5.98
N GLY A 172 -0.60 -14.80 7.05
CA GLY A 172 0.43 -15.18 8.03
C GLY A 172 1.77 -15.49 7.33
N PHE A 173 2.56 -16.43 7.84
CA PHE A 173 3.74 -16.93 7.11
C PHE A 173 3.44 -18.10 6.16
N ASN A 174 2.22 -18.22 5.61
CA ASN A 174 1.92 -19.26 4.61
C ASN A 174 2.49 -18.89 3.23
N GLU A 175 3.80 -19.09 3.09
CA GLU A 175 4.59 -18.78 1.90
C GLU A 175 4.11 -19.49 0.63
N PRO A 176 4.46 -18.97 -0.57
CA PRO A 176 4.12 -19.61 -1.84
C PRO A 176 4.47 -21.11 -1.87
N GLY A 177 3.48 -21.94 -2.19
CA GLY A 177 3.57 -23.40 -2.17
C GLY A 177 3.00 -24.05 -0.90
N SER A 178 2.57 -23.27 0.09
CA SER A 178 1.87 -23.78 1.28
C SER A 178 0.57 -24.49 0.89
N SER A 179 0.34 -25.68 1.47
CA SER A 179 -0.91 -26.43 1.27
C SER A 179 -2.12 -25.65 1.79
N LEU A 180 -3.23 -25.70 1.05
CA LEU A 180 -4.51 -25.10 1.48
C LEU A 180 -5.10 -25.82 2.70
N GLU A 181 -4.73 -27.08 2.92
CA GLU A 181 -5.14 -27.88 4.08
C GLU A 181 -4.15 -27.79 5.26
N SER A 182 -3.13 -26.93 5.14
CA SER A 182 -2.09 -26.83 6.16
C SER A 182 -2.65 -26.40 7.51
N ARG A 183 -2.04 -26.94 8.58
CA ARG A 183 -2.29 -26.58 9.97
C ARG A 183 -1.14 -25.78 10.55
N THR A 184 -1.26 -25.35 11.80
CA THR A 184 -0.22 -24.64 12.54
C THR A 184 1.08 -25.43 12.50
N ARG A 185 2.19 -24.77 12.12
CA ARG A 185 3.48 -25.44 11.89
C ARG A 185 4.65 -24.48 11.94
N LEU A 186 5.84 -25.04 12.09
CA LEU A 186 7.10 -24.38 11.76
C LEU A 186 7.26 -24.29 10.24
N ILE A 187 7.56 -23.11 9.72
CA ILE A 187 7.81 -22.86 8.30
C ILE A 187 9.15 -22.15 8.09
N THR A 188 9.75 -22.35 6.92
CA THR A 188 10.90 -21.57 6.44
C THR A 188 10.41 -20.37 5.65
N LEU A 189 10.91 -19.18 5.98
CA LEU A 189 10.49 -17.92 5.37
C LEU A 189 11.06 -17.74 3.97
N ASP A 190 10.25 -17.19 3.06
CA ASP A 190 10.68 -16.85 1.72
C ASP A 190 11.66 -15.67 1.74
N SER A 191 12.56 -15.63 0.76
CA SER A 191 13.50 -14.52 0.60
C SER A 191 12.82 -13.16 0.46
N VAL A 192 11.66 -13.09 -0.21
CA VAL A 192 10.87 -11.86 -0.37
C VAL A 192 10.29 -11.41 0.96
N THR A 193 9.77 -12.35 1.77
CA THR A 193 9.26 -12.06 3.12
C THR A 193 10.36 -11.55 4.04
N ARG A 194 11.55 -12.18 3.99
CA ARG A 194 12.71 -11.71 4.74
C ARG A 194 13.19 -10.33 4.27
N ALA A 195 13.13 -10.06 2.97
CA ALA A 195 13.45 -8.74 2.44
C ALA A 195 12.44 -7.67 2.86
N ASP A 196 11.14 -8.02 2.94
CA ASP A 196 10.09 -7.11 3.41
C ASP A 196 10.23 -6.78 4.90
N ALA A 197 10.66 -7.75 5.73
CA ALA A 197 10.91 -7.54 7.16
C ALA A 197 12.28 -6.91 7.47
N ALA A 198 13.16 -6.74 6.47
CA ALA A 198 14.55 -6.38 6.70
C ALA A 198 14.73 -5.02 7.40
N SER A 199 13.83 -4.06 7.19
CA SER A 199 13.86 -2.77 7.88
C SER A 199 13.81 -2.94 9.39
N ASP A 200 12.90 -3.79 9.87
CA ASP A 200 12.56 -3.94 11.28
C ASP A 200 13.67 -4.71 12.03
N PHE A 201 14.42 -5.52 11.29
CA PHE A 201 15.53 -6.33 11.79
C PHE A 201 16.91 -5.69 11.58
N PHE A 202 16.98 -4.44 11.11
CA PHE A 202 18.25 -3.77 10.80
C PHE A 202 19.10 -4.53 9.74
N GLY A 203 18.42 -5.17 8.79
CA GLY A 203 19.01 -5.90 7.67
C GLY A 203 18.48 -7.33 7.53
N GLU A 204 18.38 -7.79 6.28
CA GLU A 204 17.81 -9.11 5.95
C GLU A 204 18.54 -10.27 6.66
N TRP A 205 19.85 -10.16 6.87
CA TRP A 205 20.67 -11.17 7.53
C TRP A 205 20.27 -11.43 8.99
N ASN A 206 19.64 -10.45 9.64
CA ASN A 206 19.17 -10.56 11.02
C ASN A 206 17.75 -11.12 11.10
N VAL A 207 17.02 -11.17 9.98
CA VAL A 207 15.67 -11.73 9.95
C VAL A 207 15.76 -13.24 10.14
N PRO A 208 15.04 -13.82 11.13
CA PRO A 208 14.97 -15.26 11.32
C PRO A 208 14.61 -15.99 10.05
N ARG A 209 15.15 -17.20 9.90
CA ARG A 209 14.90 -18.02 8.70
C ARG A 209 13.60 -18.81 8.78
N GLN A 210 13.02 -18.90 9.97
CA GLN A 210 11.84 -19.70 10.23
C GLN A 210 10.87 -18.95 11.14
N ALA A 211 9.62 -19.37 11.12
CA ALA A 211 8.56 -18.87 11.99
C ALA A 211 7.57 -19.99 12.29
N ILE A 212 6.84 -19.85 13.39
CA ILE A 212 5.66 -20.67 13.68
C ILE A 212 4.46 -19.89 13.16
N THR A 213 3.58 -20.53 12.40
CA THR A 213 2.40 -19.90 11.80
C THR A 213 1.21 -20.83 11.80
N MET A 214 0.02 -20.27 12.01
CA MET A 214 -1.25 -20.89 11.68
C MET A 214 -1.25 -21.29 10.20
N GLY A 215 -1.84 -22.45 9.91
CA GLY A 215 -1.96 -22.93 8.54
C GLY A 215 -3.13 -22.29 7.80
N VAL A 216 -3.14 -22.44 6.46
CA VAL A 216 -4.23 -21.95 5.62
C VAL A 216 -5.55 -22.61 6.02
N GLY A 217 -5.55 -23.92 6.31
CA GLY A 217 -6.73 -24.63 6.78
C GLY A 217 -7.22 -24.13 8.14
N SER A 218 -6.30 -23.80 9.05
CA SER A 218 -6.65 -23.22 10.35
C SER A 218 -7.32 -21.84 10.22
N ILE A 219 -6.84 -21.02 9.27
CA ILE A 219 -7.46 -19.73 8.95
C ILE A 219 -8.85 -19.91 8.32
N LEU A 220 -9.01 -20.90 7.43
CA LEU A 220 -10.27 -21.18 6.76
C LEU A 220 -11.34 -21.79 7.67
N ASP A 221 -10.96 -22.32 8.84
CA ASP A 221 -11.89 -22.85 9.84
C ASP A 221 -12.54 -21.72 10.69
N ALA A 222 -12.10 -20.47 10.56
CA ALA A 222 -12.74 -19.32 11.19
C ALA A 222 -14.18 -19.13 10.67
N ARG A 223 -15.08 -18.54 11.47
CA ARG A 223 -16.45 -18.28 11.03
C ARG A 223 -16.52 -17.10 10.06
N ARG A 224 -15.70 -16.08 10.31
CA ARG A 224 -15.58 -14.85 9.53
C ARG A 224 -14.10 -14.56 9.27
N VAL A 225 -13.76 -14.15 8.06
CA VAL A 225 -12.40 -13.71 7.71
C VAL A 225 -12.43 -12.31 7.12
N VAL A 226 -11.61 -11.40 7.65
CA VAL A 226 -11.42 -10.04 7.12
C VAL A 226 -9.95 -9.84 6.79
N LEU A 227 -9.65 -9.66 5.50
CA LEU A 227 -8.31 -9.39 5.02
C LEU A 227 -8.15 -7.92 4.65
N LEU A 228 -7.15 -7.25 5.24
CA LEU A 228 -6.80 -5.87 4.96
C LEU A 228 -5.63 -5.79 3.97
N ALA A 229 -5.73 -4.88 2.99
CA ALA A 229 -4.60 -4.54 2.13
C ALA A 229 -4.64 -3.07 1.73
N PHE A 230 -3.58 -2.33 2.07
CA PHE A 230 -3.46 -0.89 1.79
C PHE A 230 -2.20 -0.58 0.99
N GLY A 231 -2.28 0.43 0.12
CA GLY A 231 -1.18 0.92 -0.68
C GLY A 231 -1.01 0.25 -2.05
N GLU A 232 -0.50 1.02 -3.01
CA GLU A 232 -0.37 0.62 -4.42
C GLU A 232 0.53 -0.62 -4.61
N HIS A 233 1.54 -0.79 -3.77
CA HIS A 233 2.47 -1.92 -3.83
C HIS A 233 1.77 -3.28 -3.59
N LYS A 234 0.57 -3.29 -3.00
CA LYS A 234 -0.27 -4.50 -2.82
C LYS A 234 -1.20 -4.75 -4.01
N ALA A 235 -1.43 -3.78 -4.89
CA ALA A 235 -2.46 -3.87 -5.92
C ALA A 235 -2.30 -5.08 -6.88
N PRO A 236 -1.09 -5.38 -7.40
CA PRO A 236 -0.91 -6.54 -8.27
C PRO A 236 -1.28 -7.85 -7.58
N ILE A 237 -0.89 -8.03 -6.31
CA ILE A 237 -1.12 -9.29 -5.60
C ILE A 237 -2.55 -9.42 -5.09
N VAL A 238 -3.19 -8.31 -4.71
CA VAL A 238 -4.62 -8.26 -4.37
C VAL A 238 -5.46 -8.69 -5.55
N ARG A 239 -5.17 -8.18 -6.76
CA ARG A 239 -5.86 -8.64 -7.97
C ARG A 239 -5.77 -10.14 -8.16
N ARG A 240 -4.56 -10.71 -8.02
CA ARG A 240 -4.36 -12.16 -8.13
C ARG A 240 -5.14 -12.92 -7.07
N ALA A 241 -5.12 -12.46 -5.83
CA ALA A 241 -5.82 -13.10 -4.72
C ALA A 241 -7.35 -13.06 -4.87
N VAL A 242 -7.90 -12.03 -5.52
CA VAL A 242 -9.35 -11.81 -5.63
C VAL A 242 -9.94 -12.33 -6.96
N GLU A 243 -9.21 -12.24 -8.07
CA GLU A 243 -9.75 -12.48 -9.43
C GLU A 243 -9.23 -13.77 -10.10
N GLU A 244 -8.01 -14.22 -9.77
CA GLU A 244 -7.44 -15.44 -10.34
C GLU A 244 -8.00 -16.69 -9.65
N ALA A 245 -7.78 -17.87 -10.24
CA ALA A 245 -8.16 -19.13 -9.60
C ALA A 245 -7.34 -19.38 -8.32
N PRO A 246 -7.94 -19.96 -7.26
CA PRO A 246 -7.22 -20.31 -6.05
C PRO A 246 -5.97 -21.13 -6.33
N SER A 247 -4.86 -20.75 -5.70
CA SER A 247 -3.55 -21.36 -5.91
C SER A 247 -2.72 -21.33 -4.63
N SER A 248 -1.98 -22.41 -4.35
CA SER A 248 -1.02 -22.45 -3.25
C SER A 248 0.13 -21.45 -3.40
N HIS A 249 0.37 -20.91 -4.60
CA HIS A 249 1.34 -19.84 -4.82
C HIS A 249 0.89 -18.47 -4.30
N VAL A 250 -0.41 -18.29 -4.06
CA VAL A 250 -1.02 -17.06 -3.50
C VAL A 250 -1.99 -17.52 -2.42
N SER A 251 -1.51 -17.81 -1.21
CA SER A 251 -2.35 -18.43 -0.18
C SER A 251 -3.57 -17.58 0.22
N ALA A 252 -3.51 -16.25 0.07
CA ALA A 252 -4.68 -15.37 0.21
C ALA A 252 -5.84 -15.71 -0.75
N SER A 253 -5.57 -16.32 -1.91
CA SER A 253 -6.60 -16.75 -2.86
C SER A 253 -7.46 -17.91 -2.34
N ALA A 254 -7.00 -18.62 -1.30
CA ALA A 254 -7.79 -19.63 -0.62
C ALA A 254 -9.08 -19.06 -0.01
N LEU A 255 -9.07 -17.78 0.35
CA LEU A 255 -10.23 -17.10 0.93
C LEU A 255 -11.43 -17.01 -0.03
N GLN A 256 -11.23 -17.20 -1.33
CA GLN A 256 -12.34 -17.32 -2.30
C GLN A 256 -13.22 -18.55 -2.03
N GLN A 257 -12.70 -19.55 -1.32
CA GLN A 257 -13.42 -20.77 -0.96
C GLN A 257 -14.12 -20.67 0.40
N HIS A 258 -13.85 -19.60 1.16
CA HIS A 258 -14.41 -19.39 2.48
C HIS A 258 -15.84 -18.83 2.40
N PRO A 259 -16.80 -19.37 3.16
CA PRO A 259 -18.21 -18.96 3.06
C PRO A 259 -18.47 -17.51 3.45
N ASP A 260 -17.63 -16.94 4.33
CA ASP A 260 -17.80 -15.57 4.83
C ASP A 260 -16.48 -14.80 4.93
N ALA A 261 -15.72 -14.73 3.83
CA ALA A 261 -14.50 -13.92 3.74
C ALA A 261 -14.74 -12.59 3.04
N LYS A 262 -14.01 -11.54 3.44
CA LYS A 262 -14.04 -10.21 2.81
C LYS A 262 -12.65 -9.60 2.71
N PHE A 263 -12.36 -8.99 1.58
CA PHE A 263 -11.18 -8.14 1.38
C PHE A 263 -11.57 -6.68 1.60
N VAL A 264 -10.80 -5.96 2.42
CA VAL A 264 -10.96 -4.55 2.71
C VAL A 264 -9.74 -3.81 2.22
N LEU A 265 -9.95 -2.91 1.26
CA LEU A 265 -8.90 -2.25 0.50
C LEU A 265 -9.01 -0.74 0.60
N ASP A 266 -7.89 -0.04 0.43
CA ASP A 266 -7.90 1.35 0.01
C ASP A 266 -7.95 1.45 -1.53
N ARG A 267 -8.17 2.66 -2.04
CA ARG A 267 -8.20 2.90 -3.49
C ARG A 267 -6.90 2.49 -4.19
N ALA A 268 -5.76 2.64 -3.51
CA ALA A 268 -4.45 2.32 -4.07
C ALA A 268 -4.25 0.81 -4.26
N ALA A 269 -4.58 -0.02 -3.26
CA ALA A 269 -4.54 -1.47 -3.34
C ALA A 269 -5.61 -2.03 -4.30
N ALA A 270 -6.73 -1.34 -4.47
CA ALA A 270 -7.77 -1.75 -5.42
C ALA A 270 -7.45 -1.38 -6.89
N ALA A 271 -6.43 -0.55 -7.15
CA ALA A 271 -6.18 0.07 -8.46
C ALA A 271 -5.99 -0.91 -9.62
N LYS A 272 -5.57 -2.16 -9.32
CA LYS A 272 -5.35 -3.23 -10.30
C LYS A 272 -6.50 -4.21 -10.43
N LEU A 273 -7.55 -4.10 -9.62
CA LEU A 273 -8.77 -4.86 -9.86
C LEU A 273 -9.39 -4.40 -11.18
N THR A 274 -9.94 -5.35 -11.93
CA THR A 274 -10.50 -5.16 -13.27
C THR A 274 -11.54 -4.04 -13.29
N ARG A 275 -12.33 -3.86 -12.22
CA ARG A 275 -13.28 -2.74 -12.08
C ARG A 275 -12.65 -1.35 -12.00
N PHE A 276 -11.46 -1.22 -11.41
CA PHE A 276 -10.77 0.06 -11.27
C PHE A 276 -9.81 0.29 -12.44
N GLU A 277 -9.15 -0.77 -12.92
CA GLU A 277 -8.22 -0.71 -14.04
C GLU A 277 -8.98 -0.55 -15.37
N SER A 278 -10.02 -1.33 -15.60
CA SER A 278 -10.77 -1.43 -16.85
C SER A 278 -12.27 -1.69 -16.63
N PRO A 279 -13.01 -0.72 -16.04
CA PRO A 279 -14.42 -0.89 -15.65
C PRO A 279 -15.34 -1.32 -16.79
N TRP A 280 -15.03 -0.92 -18.03
CA TRP A 280 -15.78 -1.31 -19.23
C TRP A 280 -15.80 -2.83 -19.50
N LEU A 281 -14.91 -3.61 -18.89
CA LEU A 281 -14.93 -5.07 -18.98
C LEU A 281 -15.89 -5.74 -17.99
N VAL A 282 -16.36 -4.98 -17.00
CA VAL A 282 -17.21 -5.46 -15.91
C VAL A 282 -18.68 -5.30 -16.30
N GLY A 283 -19.03 -4.17 -16.92
CA GLY A 283 -20.38 -3.91 -17.42
C GLY A 283 -20.52 -2.48 -17.92
N PRO A 284 -21.75 -2.04 -18.28
CA PRO A 284 -22.01 -0.65 -18.65
C PRO A 284 -21.60 0.31 -17.54
N LEU A 285 -20.94 1.43 -17.89
CA LEU A 285 -20.40 2.35 -16.88
C LEU A 285 -21.49 2.94 -15.98
N GLU A 286 -22.67 3.22 -16.52
CA GLU A 286 -23.80 3.76 -15.78
C GLU A 286 -24.26 2.83 -14.64
N SER A 287 -24.10 1.51 -14.80
CA SER A 287 -24.43 0.52 -13.75
C SER A 287 -23.50 0.59 -12.54
N MET A 288 -22.40 1.35 -12.66
CA MET A 288 -21.39 1.56 -11.62
C MET A 288 -21.31 3.04 -11.23
N ASP A 289 -22.32 3.86 -11.58
CA ASP A 289 -22.32 5.31 -11.39
C ASP A 289 -21.10 6.01 -12.02
N LEU A 290 -20.58 5.44 -13.11
CA LEU A 290 -19.49 5.98 -13.90
C LEU A 290 -19.98 6.53 -15.23
N ALA A 291 -19.22 7.45 -15.82
CA ALA A 291 -19.46 8.00 -17.14
C ALA A 291 -18.17 8.05 -17.96
N TRP A 292 -18.31 8.09 -19.30
CA TRP A 292 -17.19 8.25 -20.22
C TRP A 292 -16.61 9.67 -20.16
N THR A 293 -15.70 9.90 -19.21
CA THR A 293 -14.89 11.13 -19.15
C THR A 293 -13.76 11.11 -20.18
N PRO A 294 -13.20 12.28 -20.58
CA PRO A 294 -12.03 12.32 -21.46
C PRO A 294 -10.84 11.48 -20.94
N GLU A 295 -10.66 11.40 -19.63
CA GLU A 295 -9.63 10.62 -18.97
C GLU A 295 -9.90 9.11 -19.11
N LEU A 296 -11.13 8.68 -18.83
CA LEU A 296 -11.51 7.27 -18.90
C LEU A 296 -11.53 6.76 -20.35
N THR A 297 -12.03 7.57 -21.29
CA THR A 297 -11.95 7.30 -22.73
C THR A 297 -10.49 7.14 -23.17
N ARG A 298 -9.60 8.06 -22.79
CA ARG A 298 -8.17 7.95 -23.10
C ARG A 298 -7.56 6.67 -22.54
N LYS A 299 -7.88 6.33 -21.29
CA LYS A 299 -7.41 5.10 -20.63
C LYS A 299 -7.85 3.86 -21.40
N ALA A 300 -9.12 3.77 -21.78
CA ALA A 300 -9.69 2.65 -22.52
C ALA A 300 -9.05 2.47 -23.90
N VAL A 301 -8.86 3.55 -24.64
CA VAL A 301 -8.28 3.50 -26.00
C VAL A 301 -6.80 3.11 -25.96
N ILE A 302 -6.03 3.65 -24.99
CA ILE A 302 -4.64 3.26 -24.79
C ILE A 302 -4.55 1.79 -24.38
N TRP A 303 -5.42 1.33 -23.47
CA TRP A 303 -5.51 -0.06 -23.09
C TRP A 303 -5.79 -0.97 -24.29
N LEU A 304 -6.75 -0.61 -25.14
CA LEU A 304 -7.10 -1.40 -26.33
C LEU A 304 -5.93 -1.47 -27.32
N ALA A 305 -5.27 -0.33 -27.57
CA ALA A 305 -4.07 -0.26 -28.41
C ALA A 305 -2.96 -1.20 -27.92
N PHE A 306 -2.67 -1.19 -26.61
CA PHE A 306 -1.68 -2.08 -26.02
C PHE A 306 -2.11 -3.55 -26.08
N LYS A 307 -3.38 -3.85 -25.80
CA LYS A 307 -3.91 -5.21 -25.83
C LYS A 307 -3.81 -5.85 -27.22
N LEU A 308 -4.06 -5.07 -28.27
CA LEU A 308 -4.01 -5.53 -29.66
C LEU A 308 -2.63 -5.36 -30.32
N GLY A 309 -1.70 -4.66 -29.69
CA GLY A 309 -0.44 -4.26 -30.32
C GLY A 309 -0.65 -3.35 -31.54
N LYS A 310 -1.78 -2.63 -31.62
CA LYS A 310 -2.15 -1.76 -32.73
C LYS A 310 -1.93 -0.28 -32.37
N PRO A 311 -1.41 0.56 -33.29
CA PRO A 311 -1.41 2.01 -33.08
C PRO A 311 -2.85 2.54 -32.89
N ILE A 312 -3.04 3.55 -32.03
CA ILE A 312 -4.36 4.14 -31.72
C ILE A 312 -5.12 4.51 -33.00
N LEU A 313 -4.47 5.14 -33.97
CA LEU A 313 -5.09 5.56 -35.23
C LEU A 313 -5.51 4.40 -36.16
N LYS A 314 -5.12 3.16 -35.85
CA LYS A 314 -5.48 1.96 -36.61
C LYS A 314 -6.56 1.10 -35.94
N LEU A 315 -7.06 1.51 -34.77
CA LEU A 315 -8.15 0.79 -34.11
C LEU A 315 -9.46 0.99 -34.87
N THR A 316 -10.20 -0.09 -35.10
CA THR A 316 -11.46 -0.11 -35.85
C THR A 316 -12.68 -0.21 -34.93
N ASP A 317 -13.89 0.04 -35.43
CA ASP A 317 -15.12 -0.16 -34.64
C ASP A 317 -15.24 -1.62 -34.14
N GLU A 318 -14.79 -2.60 -34.94
CA GLU A 318 -14.72 -4.01 -34.58
C GLU A 318 -13.80 -4.24 -33.38
N ASP A 319 -12.61 -3.62 -33.35
CA ASP A 319 -11.66 -3.74 -32.23
C ASP A 319 -12.31 -3.30 -30.91
N TYR A 320 -13.08 -2.21 -30.91
CA TYR A 320 -13.78 -1.73 -29.72
C TYR A 320 -14.93 -2.66 -29.33
N ASN A 321 -15.72 -3.11 -30.31
CA ASN A 321 -16.88 -3.98 -30.08
C ASN A 321 -16.48 -5.34 -29.49
N GLU A 322 -15.40 -5.95 -29.98
CA GLU A 322 -14.93 -7.26 -29.51
C GLU A 322 -14.27 -7.22 -28.12
N HIS A 323 -13.96 -6.03 -27.60
CA HIS A 323 -13.17 -5.85 -26.37
C HIS A 323 -13.92 -5.10 -25.26
N GLY A 324 -15.25 -5.12 -25.28
CA GLY A 324 -16.09 -4.56 -24.22
C GLY A 324 -16.24 -3.04 -24.24
N LEU A 325 -15.95 -2.39 -25.38
CA LEU A 325 -16.04 -0.93 -25.54
C LEU A 325 -17.23 -0.50 -26.43
N GLN A 326 -18.19 -1.38 -26.65
CA GLN A 326 -19.42 -1.14 -27.41
C GLN A 326 -20.20 0.06 -26.86
N ASP A 327 -20.28 0.15 -25.53
CA ASP A 327 -20.91 1.24 -24.80
C ASP A 327 -20.25 2.59 -25.07
N MET A 328 -18.92 2.63 -25.28
CA MET A 328 -18.25 3.87 -25.64
C MET A 328 -18.61 4.32 -27.06
N LEU A 329 -18.77 3.37 -27.99
CA LEU A 329 -19.16 3.64 -29.37
C LEU A 329 -20.63 4.04 -29.52
N SER A 330 -21.51 3.69 -28.57
CA SER A 330 -22.90 4.15 -28.60
C SER A 330 -23.04 5.60 -28.14
N HIS A 331 -22.17 6.06 -27.23
CA HIS A 331 -22.19 7.41 -26.66
C HIS A 331 -21.34 8.43 -27.44
N ARG A 332 -20.44 7.98 -28.30
CA ARG A 332 -19.54 8.81 -29.14
C ARG A 332 -19.70 8.40 -30.60
N ASN A 333 -19.22 9.22 -31.53
CA ASN A 333 -19.17 8.84 -32.95
C ASN A 333 -18.26 7.60 -33.17
N ARG A 334 -17.97 7.25 -34.43
CA ARG A 334 -17.14 6.09 -34.84
C ARG A 334 -15.77 6.07 -34.14
N ALA A 335 -15.13 4.90 -34.07
CA ALA A 335 -13.79 4.73 -33.49
C ALA A 335 -12.77 5.71 -34.07
N TYR A 336 -12.92 6.08 -35.35
CA TYR A 336 -12.09 7.08 -36.01
C TYR A 336 -12.03 8.41 -35.24
N ASP A 337 -13.18 8.95 -34.83
CA ASP A 337 -13.25 10.25 -34.17
C ASP A 337 -12.65 10.16 -32.75
N ILE A 338 -12.95 9.08 -32.03
CA ILE A 338 -12.41 8.79 -30.70
C ILE A 338 -10.88 8.67 -30.76
N ASN A 339 -10.36 7.92 -31.73
CA ASN A 339 -8.92 7.71 -31.95
C ASN A 339 -8.22 9.04 -32.19
N ILE A 340 -8.81 9.92 -33.02
CA ILE A 340 -8.26 11.24 -33.33
C ILE A 340 -8.24 12.13 -32.09
N ASP A 341 -9.30 12.15 -31.30
CA ASP A 341 -9.37 12.96 -30.07
C ASP A 341 -8.33 12.51 -29.03
N VAL A 342 -8.23 11.20 -28.80
CA VAL A 342 -7.21 10.62 -27.91
C VAL A 342 -5.81 10.90 -28.43
N PHE A 343 -5.57 10.73 -29.74
CA PHE A 343 -4.28 10.98 -30.36
C PHE A 343 -3.88 12.46 -30.29
N ARG A 344 -4.81 13.39 -30.51
CA ARG A 344 -4.58 14.84 -30.34
C ARG A 344 -4.27 15.18 -28.90
N GLY A 345 -4.96 14.58 -27.93
CA GLY A 345 -4.66 14.74 -26.51
C GLY A 345 -3.25 14.27 -26.16
N LEU A 346 -2.84 13.11 -26.68
CA LEU A 346 -1.47 12.59 -26.53
C LEU A 346 -0.44 13.47 -27.24
N GLN A 347 -0.73 13.98 -28.43
CA GLN A 347 0.16 14.92 -29.12
C GLN A 347 0.29 16.25 -28.39
N ALA A 348 -0.79 16.78 -27.83
CA ALA A 348 -0.76 18.00 -27.03
C ALA A 348 0.08 17.82 -25.77
N PHE A 349 -0.07 16.66 -25.09
CA PHE A 349 0.82 16.25 -24.00
C PHE A 349 2.27 16.20 -24.48
N CYS A 350 2.57 15.40 -25.50
CA CYS A 350 3.90 15.28 -26.08
C CYS A 350 4.51 16.64 -26.46
N ARG A 351 3.76 17.54 -27.11
CA ARG A 351 4.21 18.90 -27.44
C ARG A 351 4.45 19.76 -26.20
N ALA A 352 3.55 19.72 -25.22
CA ALA A 352 3.69 20.44 -23.95
C ALA A 352 4.94 19.99 -23.16
N PHE A 353 5.39 18.75 -23.37
CA PHE A 353 6.58 18.17 -22.75
C PHE A 353 7.80 18.10 -23.69
N GLY A 354 7.75 18.76 -24.86
CA GLY A 354 8.88 18.79 -25.81
C GLY A 354 9.15 17.45 -26.53
N VAL A 355 8.29 16.45 -26.37
CA VAL A 355 8.34 15.12 -26.99
C VAL A 355 7.75 15.19 -28.41
N GLY A 356 8.36 15.97 -29.31
CA GLY A 356 7.91 16.11 -30.70
C GLY A 356 8.25 14.89 -31.59
N THR A 357 7.29 14.48 -32.43
CA THR A 357 7.31 13.65 -33.68
C THR A 357 8.22 12.41 -33.85
N LYS A 358 9.29 12.22 -33.07
CA LYS A 358 10.21 11.07 -33.07
C LYS A 358 9.95 10.07 -31.95
N THR A 359 8.70 9.99 -31.47
CA THR A 359 8.34 9.20 -30.28
C THR A 359 8.69 7.71 -30.43
N SER A 360 8.56 7.15 -31.64
CA SER A 360 8.92 5.75 -31.92
C SER A 360 10.43 5.53 -31.87
N GLU A 361 11.22 6.43 -32.48
CA GLU A 361 12.69 6.35 -32.47
C GLU A 361 13.24 6.49 -31.05
N ILE A 362 12.70 7.43 -30.27
CA ILE A 362 13.07 7.61 -28.86
C ILE A 362 12.72 6.36 -28.04
N ALA A 363 11.52 5.82 -28.22
CA ALA A 363 11.08 4.61 -27.51
C ALA A 363 11.92 3.37 -27.89
N GLU A 364 12.25 3.19 -29.16
CA GLU A 364 13.14 2.11 -29.62
C GLU A 364 14.55 2.27 -29.08
N LYS A 365 15.09 3.50 -29.08
CA LYS A 365 16.39 3.82 -28.51
C LYS A 365 16.44 3.52 -27.00
N ILE A 366 15.39 3.89 -26.25
CA ILE A 366 15.26 3.58 -24.82
C ILE A 366 15.16 2.07 -24.59
N ARG A 367 14.33 1.35 -25.37
CA ARG A 367 14.19 -0.12 -25.25
C ARG A 367 15.46 -0.88 -25.61
N ALA A 368 16.20 -0.41 -26.62
CA ALA A 368 17.51 -0.98 -26.97
C ALA A 368 18.49 -0.78 -25.82
N PHE A 369 18.62 0.45 -25.33
CA PHE A 369 19.49 0.76 -24.19
C PHE A 369 19.15 -0.06 -22.95
N LEU A 370 17.87 -0.15 -22.55
CA LEU A 370 17.44 -0.91 -21.37
C LEU A 370 17.69 -2.42 -21.46
N ARG A 371 17.74 -2.99 -22.68
CA ARG A 371 18.04 -4.42 -22.86
C ARG A 371 19.50 -4.77 -22.58
N ASP A 372 20.41 -3.88 -22.98
CA ASP A 372 21.85 -4.12 -22.93
C ASP A 372 22.53 -3.40 -21.75
N LYS A 373 21.75 -2.68 -20.92
CA LYS A 373 22.26 -1.82 -19.85
C LYS A 373 23.01 -2.62 -18.77
N ALA A 374 24.24 -2.22 -18.49
CA ALA A 374 25.02 -2.76 -17.37
C ALA A 374 24.63 -2.12 -16.02
N ALA A 375 24.83 -2.86 -14.92
CA ALA A 375 24.62 -2.34 -13.58
C ALA A 375 25.52 -1.12 -13.30
N GLY A 376 24.91 0.03 -12.94
CA GLY A 376 25.62 1.28 -12.69
C GLY A 376 25.88 2.15 -13.93
N GLU A 377 25.49 1.70 -15.13
CA GLU A 377 25.59 2.49 -16.36
C GLU A 377 24.64 3.71 -16.32
N VAL A 378 25.13 4.84 -16.82
CA VAL A 378 24.40 6.11 -16.88
C VAL A 378 23.28 6.00 -17.92
N ASP A 379 22.06 6.38 -17.55
CA ASP A 379 20.92 6.38 -18.49
C ASP A 379 21.15 7.37 -19.64
N ILE A 380 20.70 7.03 -20.86
CA ILE A 380 20.70 7.95 -21.99
C ILE A 380 19.82 9.20 -21.72
N PRO A 381 20.11 10.36 -22.34
CA PRO A 381 19.39 11.61 -22.07
C PRO A 381 17.87 11.50 -22.20
N GLU A 382 17.39 10.76 -23.20
CA GLU A 382 15.96 10.57 -23.42
C GLU A 382 15.30 9.77 -22.29
N LEU A 383 16.00 8.77 -21.74
CA LEU A 383 15.51 7.99 -20.59
C LEU A 383 15.54 8.82 -19.30
N GLN A 384 16.57 9.65 -19.11
CA GLN A 384 16.64 10.59 -17.98
C GLN A 384 15.47 11.59 -18.01
N GLN A 385 15.14 12.13 -19.19
CA GLN A 385 14.01 13.02 -19.36
C GLN A 385 12.67 12.34 -19.01
N VAL A 386 12.45 11.11 -19.47
CA VAL A 386 11.24 10.34 -19.13
C VAL A 386 11.17 10.05 -17.62
N LYS A 387 12.27 9.62 -17.00
CA LYS A 387 12.32 9.39 -15.54
C LYS A 387 12.06 10.68 -14.76
N GLY A 388 12.62 11.80 -15.20
CA GLY A 388 12.36 13.12 -14.63
C GLY A 388 10.88 13.49 -14.70
N LEU A 389 10.22 13.26 -15.84
CA LEU A 389 8.78 13.50 -16.00
C LEU A 389 7.93 12.64 -15.07
N ILE A 390 8.26 11.35 -14.93
CA ILE A 390 7.58 10.44 -13.99
C ILE A 390 7.70 10.98 -12.57
N ARG A 391 8.92 11.28 -12.11
CA ARG A 391 9.17 11.79 -10.76
C ARG A 391 8.48 13.12 -10.49
N ARG A 392 8.46 14.05 -11.45
CA ARG A 392 7.71 15.31 -11.32
C ARG A 392 6.20 15.09 -11.23
N THR A 393 5.68 14.09 -11.95
CA THR A 393 4.25 13.75 -11.94
C THR A 393 3.87 13.12 -10.61
N GLU A 394 4.66 12.17 -10.10
CA GLU A 394 4.51 11.58 -8.76
C GLU A 394 4.55 12.65 -7.67
N ALA A 395 5.56 13.52 -7.69
CA ALA A 395 5.70 14.61 -6.73
C ALA A 395 4.51 15.60 -6.78
N ARG A 396 4.02 15.94 -7.99
CA ARG A 396 2.80 16.75 -8.14
C ARG A 396 1.56 16.05 -7.58
N ALA A 397 1.42 14.75 -7.82
CA ALA A 397 0.29 13.98 -7.32
C ALA A 397 0.30 13.93 -5.78
N GLY A 398 1.46 13.62 -5.18
CA GLY A 398 1.63 13.64 -3.73
C GLY A 398 1.34 15.02 -3.13
N ALA A 399 1.90 16.08 -3.70
CA ALA A 399 1.65 17.44 -3.23
C ALA A 399 0.17 17.84 -3.32
N ARG A 400 -0.53 17.48 -4.40
CA ARG A 400 -1.97 17.73 -4.54
C ARG A 400 -2.80 16.94 -3.52
N TYR A 401 -2.44 15.68 -3.28
CA TYR A 401 -3.09 14.87 -2.26
C TYR A 401 -2.94 15.49 -0.87
N SER A 402 -1.78 16.08 -0.57
CA SER A 402 -1.53 16.88 0.64
C SER A 402 -2.12 18.30 0.61
N GLY A 403 -2.93 18.67 -0.39
CA GLY A 403 -3.61 19.96 -0.47
C GLY A 403 -2.77 21.13 -1.02
N VAL A 404 -1.59 20.88 -1.57
CA VAL A 404 -0.73 21.92 -2.15
C VAL A 404 -1.27 22.37 -3.51
N GLN A 405 -1.41 23.69 -3.69
CA GLN A 405 -1.88 24.28 -4.95
C GLN A 405 -0.84 24.12 -6.08
N PRO A 406 -1.24 23.82 -7.32
CA PRO A 406 -0.31 23.52 -8.42
C PRO A 406 0.73 24.60 -8.73
N ASP A 407 0.38 25.88 -8.56
CA ASP A 407 1.23 27.05 -8.77
C ASP A 407 2.30 27.24 -7.69
N ARG A 408 2.14 26.57 -6.53
CA ARG A 408 3.09 26.58 -5.41
C ARG A 408 4.07 25.40 -5.43
N ILE A 409 4.03 24.56 -6.46
CA ILE A 409 4.93 23.41 -6.62
C ILE A 409 6.10 23.84 -7.50
N HIS A 410 7.31 23.83 -6.94
CA HIS A 410 8.52 24.26 -7.62
C HIS A 410 9.49 23.08 -7.80
N PHE A 411 9.91 22.84 -9.04
CA PHE A 411 10.96 21.88 -9.36
C PHE A 411 12.25 22.67 -9.59
N LEU A 412 13.21 22.51 -8.70
CA LEU A 412 14.44 23.30 -8.72
C LEU A 412 15.48 22.81 -9.73
N ASP A 413 15.38 21.55 -10.17
CA ASP A 413 16.29 20.95 -11.16
C ASP A 413 17.77 21.22 -10.83
N LEU A 414 18.13 20.99 -9.55
CA LEU A 414 19.44 21.36 -9.02
C LEU A 414 20.57 20.62 -9.78
N PRO A 415 21.61 21.34 -10.28
CA PRO A 415 22.73 20.76 -11.03
C PRO A 415 23.40 19.53 -10.41
N PHE A 416 23.45 19.43 -9.07
CA PHE A 416 24.04 18.26 -8.40
C PHE A 416 23.26 16.95 -8.67
N TYR A 417 21.96 17.07 -9.01
CA TYR A 417 21.06 15.98 -9.34
C TYR A 417 21.16 15.55 -10.81
N GLU A 418 21.49 16.47 -11.72
CA GLU A 418 21.51 16.25 -13.18
C GLU A 418 22.83 15.60 -13.67
N THR A 419 23.37 14.65 -12.91
CA THR A 419 24.68 14.05 -13.23
C THR A 419 24.58 12.74 -14.00
N GLY A 420 23.41 12.08 -13.99
CA GLY A 420 23.18 10.75 -14.57
C GLY A 420 23.96 9.60 -13.91
N ARG A 421 24.83 9.90 -12.93
CA ARG A 421 25.72 8.94 -12.26
C ARG A 421 25.12 8.45 -10.95
N VAL A 422 25.47 7.22 -10.56
CA VAL A 422 25.12 6.65 -9.23
C VAL A 422 25.68 7.50 -8.08
N ARG A 423 26.84 8.15 -8.30
CA ARG A 423 27.45 9.09 -7.36
C ARG A 423 27.19 10.53 -7.79
N LYS A 424 26.38 11.24 -6.99
CA LYS A 424 26.03 12.66 -7.20
C LYS A 424 27.27 13.55 -7.06
N LYS A 425 27.27 14.69 -7.75
CA LYS A 425 28.31 15.72 -7.55
C LYS A 425 28.12 16.35 -6.16
N PRO A 426 29.19 16.88 -5.54
CA PRO A 426 29.01 17.81 -4.42
C PRO A 426 28.20 19.03 -4.90
N ILE A 427 27.47 19.63 -3.98
CA ILE A 427 26.74 20.87 -4.25
C ILE A 427 27.69 21.98 -4.71
N GLY A 428 27.28 22.75 -5.72
CA GLY A 428 28.01 23.88 -6.26
C GLY A 428 27.32 25.23 -6.01
N PRO A 429 27.98 26.34 -6.36
CA PRO A 429 27.42 27.69 -6.23
C PRO A 429 26.09 27.90 -6.97
N GLU A 430 25.91 27.22 -8.10
CA GLU A 430 24.69 27.29 -8.90
C GLU A 430 23.47 26.69 -8.17
N ASP A 431 23.64 25.54 -7.51
CA ASP A 431 22.59 24.91 -6.71
C ASP A 431 22.12 25.83 -5.56
N ILE A 432 23.09 26.50 -4.92
CA ILE A 432 22.85 27.46 -3.83
C ILE A 432 22.07 28.66 -4.37
N GLN A 433 22.48 29.22 -5.51
CA GLN A 433 21.79 30.37 -6.11
C GLN A 433 20.34 30.04 -6.48
N ILE A 434 20.09 28.90 -7.12
CA ILE A 434 18.73 28.46 -7.49
C ILE A 434 17.84 28.34 -6.25
N THR A 435 18.39 27.77 -5.17
CA THR A 435 17.67 27.61 -3.91
C THR A 435 17.41 28.98 -3.26
N ALA A 436 18.41 29.87 -3.23
CA ALA A 436 18.29 31.22 -2.69
C ALA A 436 17.24 32.06 -3.44
N ASP A 437 17.23 31.98 -4.78
CA ASP A 437 16.26 32.71 -5.60
C ASP A 437 14.82 32.28 -5.31
N LEU A 438 14.58 30.97 -5.10
CA LEU A 438 13.27 30.49 -4.71
C LEU A 438 12.88 31.02 -3.33
N LEU A 439 13.80 30.92 -2.37
CA LEU A 439 13.56 31.35 -0.99
C LEU A 439 13.28 32.86 -0.91
N ASP A 440 14.04 33.70 -1.60
CA ASP A 440 13.84 35.16 -1.60
C ASP A 440 12.57 35.58 -2.34
N ARG A 441 12.10 34.76 -3.30
CA ARG A 441 10.79 34.94 -3.95
C ARG A 441 9.63 34.57 -3.03
N VAL A 442 9.73 33.44 -2.33
CA VAL A 442 8.64 32.90 -1.49
C VAL A 442 8.57 33.61 -0.14
N LYS A 443 9.73 33.98 0.43
CA LYS A 443 9.92 34.55 1.76
C LYS A 443 9.21 33.73 2.85
N PRO A 444 9.55 32.44 2.99
CA PRO A 444 8.87 31.56 3.92
C PRO A 444 9.06 32.01 5.37
N HIS A 445 8.02 31.81 6.18
CA HIS A 445 8.12 31.92 7.65
C HIS A 445 8.68 30.62 8.25
N GLN A 446 8.45 29.49 7.59
CA GLN A 446 8.87 28.17 8.03
C GLN A 446 9.35 27.34 6.84
N ILE A 447 10.45 26.61 7.03
CA ILE A 447 11.00 25.67 6.06
C ILE A 447 11.07 24.30 6.74
N TYR A 448 10.45 23.29 6.14
CA TYR A 448 10.55 21.91 6.60
C TYR A 448 11.57 21.17 5.73
N ALA A 449 12.55 20.52 6.33
CA ALA A 449 13.59 19.78 5.60
C ALA A 449 13.94 18.45 6.28
N ALA A 450 14.29 17.45 5.48
CA ALA A 450 14.72 16.14 5.96
C ALA A 450 16.09 16.26 6.66
N GLY A 451 16.12 15.97 7.97
CA GLY A 451 17.29 16.00 8.84
C GLY A 451 17.92 14.63 9.09
N ASP A 452 17.39 13.55 8.53
CA ASP A 452 17.97 12.19 8.58
C ASP A 452 19.17 12.08 7.63
N LEU A 453 20.34 12.52 8.10
CA LEU A 453 21.61 12.53 7.35
C LEU A 453 22.21 11.14 7.10
N SER A 454 21.52 10.10 7.57
CA SER A 454 21.86 8.69 7.43
C SER A 454 21.31 8.05 6.15
N ASP A 455 20.68 8.84 5.27
CA ASP A 455 20.15 8.34 4.01
C ASP A 455 21.24 7.63 3.17
N PRO A 456 21.00 6.40 2.68
CA PRO A 456 22.02 5.58 2.02
C PRO A 456 22.54 6.18 0.71
N HIS A 457 21.86 7.21 0.20
CA HIS A 457 22.19 7.89 -1.04
C HIS A 457 22.84 9.27 -0.83
N GLY A 458 23.01 9.72 0.43
CA GLY A 458 23.57 11.02 0.82
C GLY A 458 22.78 12.24 0.33
N THR A 459 21.56 12.05 -0.14
CA THR A 459 20.71 13.05 -0.78
C THR A 459 20.19 14.07 0.20
N HIS A 460 19.70 13.63 1.36
CA HIS A 460 19.09 14.50 2.35
C HIS A 460 20.14 15.50 2.85
N ARG A 461 21.36 15.01 3.09
CA ARG A 461 22.52 15.84 3.43
C ARG A 461 22.80 16.94 2.40
N VAL A 462 22.79 16.60 1.11
CA VAL A 462 23.10 17.59 0.06
C VAL A 462 21.98 18.61 -0.10
N CYS A 463 20.72 18.18 -0.08
CA CYS A 463 19.57 19.08 -0.13
C CYS A 463 19.55 20.02 1.07
N LEU A 464 19.78 19.50 2.28
CA LEU A 464 19.80 20.30 3.50
C LEU A 464 20.96 21.31 3.49
N ALA A 465 22.14 20.90 3.02
CA ALA A 465 23.28 21.80 2.83
C ALA A 465 22.97 22.92 1.81
N SER A 466 22.15 22.65 0.80
CA SER A 466 21.66 23.67 -0.16
C SER A 466 20.81 24.72 0.53
N VAL A 467 19.86 24.29 1.36
CA VAL A 467 18.97 25.17 2.10
C VAL A 467 19.75 26.06 3.06
N PHE A 468 20.66 25.48 3.85
CA PHE A 468 21.46 26.25 4.81
C PHE A 468 22.38 27.26 4.13
N GLN A 469 23.14 26.86 3.11
CA GLN A 469 24.01 27.79 2.39
C GLN A 469 23.23 28.89 1.66
N ALA A 470 22.02 28.57 1.15
CA ALA A 470 21.15 29.57 0.57
C ALA A 470 20.65 30.58 1.62
N LEU A 471 20.27 30.13 2.81
CA LEU A 471 19.87 31.02 3.92
C LEU A 471 21.04 31.87 4.42
N GLU A 472 22.25 31.31 4.50
CA GLU A 472 23.47 32.07 4.82
C GLU A 472 23.72 33.18 3.80
N SER A 473 23.57 32.89 2.51
CA SER A 473 23.71 33.89 1.44
C SER A 473 22.65 35.00 1.49
N LEU A 474 21.54 34.76 2.20
CA LEU A 474 20.41 35.68 2.37
C LEU A 474 20.30 36.23 3.79
N ALA A 475 21.31 36.05 4.65
CA ALA A 475 21.24 36.39 6.07
C ALA A 475 20.89 37.86 6.35
N ASP A 476 21.22 38.77 5.43
CA ASP A 476 20.91 40.20 5.53
C ASP A 476 19.43 40.53 5.27
N ARG A 477 18.63 39.59 4.75
CA ARG A 477 17.20 39.78 4.46
C ARG A 477 16.38 39.70 5.74
N ASP A 478 15.48 40.67 5.96
CA ASP A 478 14.67 40.73 7.19
C ASP A 478 13.73 39.52 7.38
N TRP A 479 13.23 38.94 6.29
CA TRP A 479 12.38 37.75 6.37
C TRP A 479 13.15 36.51 6.84
N VAL A 480 14.44 36.40 6.53
CA VAL A 480 15.29 35.27 6.96
C VAL A 480 15.45 35.26 8.48
N LYS A 481 15.56 36.45 9.09
CA LYS A 481 15.66 36.61 10.56
C LYS A 481 14.42 36.10 11.30
N GLN A 482 13.28 36.00 10.62
CA GLN A 482 12.01 35.54 11.16
C GLN A 482 11.65 34.12 10.66
N CYS A 483 12.47 33.52 9.80
CA CYS A 483 12.22 32.21 9.23
C CYS A 483 12.75 31.11 10.16
N GLU A 484 11.92 30.11 10.45
CA GLU A 484 12.32 28.92 11.19
C GLU A 484 12.59 27.75 10.24
N VAL A 485 13.64 26.97 10.50
CA VAL A 485 13.91 25.72 9.77
C VAL A 485 13.61 24.55 10.70
N TRP A 486 12.57 23.80 10.36
CA TRP A 486 12.12 22.61 11.06
C TRP A 486 12.70 21.37 10.38
N LEU A 487 13.54 20.64 11.10
CA LEU A 487 14.11 19.40 10.59
C LEU A 487 13.26 18.22 11.04
N TYR A 488 12.80 17.41 10.09
CA TYR A 488 12.09 16.18 10.38
C TYR A 488 12.98 14.97 10.06
N ARG A 489 12.84 13.91 10.84
CA ARG A 489 13.50 12.64 10.58
C ARG A 489 12.64 11.81 9.60
N GLY A 490 13.29 11.22 8.61
CA GLY A 490 12.65 10.40 7.57
C GLY A 490 12.76 8.90 7.87
N ALA A 491 12.42 8.08 6.87
CA ALA A 491 12.37 6.61 6.99
C ALA A 491 13.72 5.92 7.31
N TRP A 492 14.84 6.66 7.35
CA TRP A 492 16.18 6.09 7.54
C TRP A 492 16.75 6.29 8.94
N GLN A 493 16.10 7.08 9.80
CA GLN A 493 16.56 7.34 11.14
C GLN A 493 15.38 7.85 11.98
N GLU A 494 14.90 7.09 12.96
CA GLU A 494 13.84 7.53 13.88
C GLU A 494 14.45 8.22 15.12
N TRP A 495 13.66 9.03 15.84
CA TRP A 495 14.05 9.56 17.15
C TRP A 495 13.83 8.50 18.23
N GLU A 496 14.75 8.41 19.18
CA GLU A 496 14.45 7.68 20.41
C GLU A 496 13.32 8.41 21.15
N PRO A 497 12.44 7.74 21.91
CA PRO A 497 11.28 8.36 22.54
C PRO A 497 11.54 9.57 23.48
N HIS A 498 12.80 9.87 23.77
CA HIS A 498 13.24 10.94 24.66
C HIS A 498 13.85 12.16 23.94
N GLU A 499 14.02 12.08 22.63
CA GLU A 499 14.48 13.17 21.76
C GLU A 499 13.30 13.83 21.03
#